data_AF-A0A1G1GII7-F1
#
_entry.id   AF-A0A1G1GII7-F1
#
_cell.length_a   1.000
_cell.length_b   1.000
_cell.length_c   1.000
_cell.angle_alpha   90.00
_cell.angle_beta   90.00
_cell.angle_gamma   90.00
#
_symmetry.space_group_name_H-M   'P 1'
#
loop_
_entity.id
_entity.type
_entity.pdbx_description
1 polymer ?
#
loop_
_entity_poly.entity_id
_entity_poly.type
_entity_poly.pdbx_seq_one_letter_code
_entity_poly.pdbx_strand_id
1 'polypeptide(L)'
;MSAMNNFQERSVIIKKPTRPPHFGKCENKMSFDEAYEFILHNTDKTFYSTGNQTPFLARSAICIKGSHKNKRVIRFFTKGTEKARAYSCCWGHITNCNRTYIDCFTAALNF
;
A
#
# COMPACT_ATOMS: atom_id res chain seq x y z
N MET A 1 21.21 24.70 42.52
CA MET A 1 20.17 24.78 41.48
C MET A 1 20.83 24.52 40.14
N SER A 2 20.82 23.28 39.64
CA SER A 2 21.37 22.94 38.32
C SER A 2 20.24 22.72 37.33
N ALA A 3 20.26 23.50 36.25
CA ALA A 3 19.31 23.41 35.14
C ALA A 3 19.47 22.08 34.39
N MET A 4 18.41 21.30 34.31
CA MET A 4 18.33 20.14 33.42
C MET A 4 18.08 20.63 31.99
N ASN A 5 19.08 20.47 31.11
CA ASN A 5 18.93 20.70 29.68
C ASN A 5 18.08 19.58 29.07
N ASN A 6 16.83 19.89 28.75
CA ASN A 6 15.95 19.07 27.91
C ASN A 6 16.39 19.18 26.44
N PHE A 7 17.29 18.31 26.00
CA PHE A 7 17.52 18.09 24.57
C PHE A 7 16.46 17.14 24.03
N GLN A 8 15.41 17.71 23.47
CA GLN A 8 14.38 16.98 22.74
C GLN A 8 14.97 16.55 21.39
N GLU A 9 15.33 15.27 21.26
CA GLU A 9 15.80 14.68 20.00
C GLU A 9 14.76 14.90 18.90
N ARG A 10 15.08 15.77 17.95
CA ARG A 10 14.32 15.91 16.71
C ARG A 10 14.63 14.70 15.85
N SER A 11 13.71 13.74 15.78
CA SER A 11 13.82 12.62 14.86
C SER A 11 13.89 13.14 13.41
N VAL A 12 15.01 12.86 12.74
CA VAL A 12 15.18 13.20 11.32
C VAL A 12 14.20 12.35 10.52
N ILE A 13 13.19 12.98 9.90
CA ILE A 13 12.25 12.29 9.04
C ILE A 13 12.97 11.92 7.74
N ILE A 14 13.51 10.71 7.67
CA ILE A 14 14.08 10.17 6.44
C ILE A 14 12.94 9.78 5.50
N LYS A 15 12.66 10.64 4.50
CA LYS A 15 11.65 10.36 3.48
C LYS A 15 12.19 9.34 2.48
N LYS A 16 11.45 8.24 2.27
CA LYS A 16 11.78 7.25 1.23
C LYS A 16 11.86 7.95 -0.14
N PRO A 17 12.91 7.69 -0.95
CA PRO A 17 13.09 8.35 -2.24
C PRO A 17 11.94 8.01 -3.20
N THR A 18 11.59 8.94 -4.08
CA THR A 18 10.63 8.66 -5.16
C THR A 18 11.25 7.71 -6.19
N ARG A 19 10.46 6.75 -6.67
CA ARG A 19 10.86 5.82 -7.74
C ARG A 19 9.95 6.00 -8.97
N PRO A 20 10.37 5.55 -10.17
CA PRO A 20 9.50 5.56 -11.35
C PRO A 20 8.21 4.74 -11.15
N PRO A 21 7.21 4.90 -12.03
CA PRO A 21 6.05 4.00 -12.09
C PRO A 21 6.49 2.56 -12.37
N HIS A 22 5.81 1.58 -11.77
CA HIS A 22 6.09 0.14 -11.96
C HIS A 22 7.55 -0.24 -11.68
N PHE A 23 8.18 0.45 -10.74
CA PHE A 23 9.57 0.21 -10.39
C PHE A 23 9.72 -1.14 -9.67
N GLY A 24 10.79 -1.86 -10.01
CA GLY A 24 11.19 -3.09 -9.33
C GLY A 24 10.17 -4.22 -9.43
N LYS A 25 10.46 -5.31 -8.71
CA LYS A 25 9.57 -6.47 -8.57
C LYS A 25 9.24 -6.69 -7.09
N CYS A 26 8.04 -7.17 -6.84
CA CYS A 26 7.54 -7.61 -5.55
C CYS A 26 6.91 -8.99 -5.74
N GLU A 27 7.22 -9.93 -4.85
CA GLU A 27 6.65 -11.27 -4.91
C GLU A 27 5.31 -11.28 -4.16
N ASN A 28 4.23 -11.50 -4.92
CA ASN A 28 2.89 -11.69 -4.39
C ASN A 28 2.50 -13.17 -4.62
N LYS A 29 1.98 -13.86 -3.61
CA LYS A 29 1.54 -15.26 -3.73
C LYS A 29 0.34 -15.41 -4.66
N MET A 30 -0.63 -14.49 -4.53
CA MET A 30 -1.80 -14.44 -5.39
C MET A 30 -1.51 -13.62 -6.64
N SER A 31 -2.08 -14.03 -7.76
CA SER A 31 -2.29 -13.16 -8.92
C SER A 31 -3.20 -11.98 -8.56
N PHE A 32 -3.24 -10.96 -9.43
CA PHE A 32 -4.12 -9.81 -9.21
C PHE A 32 -5.59 -10.22 -9.12
N ASP A 33 -6.01 -11.16 -9.98
CA ASP A 33 -7.40 -11.59 -10.05
C ASP A 33 -7.80 -12.37 -8.79
N GLU A 34 -6.95 -13.29 -8.33
CA GLU A 34 -7.18 -14.02 -7.07
C GLU A 34 -7.24 -13.06 -5.88
N ALA A 35 -6.31 -12.09 -5.80
CA ALA A 35 -6.32 -11.10 -4.73
C ALA A 35 -7.55 -10.20 -4.79
N TYR A 36 -7.99 -9.82 -5.99
CA TYR A 36 -9.19 -8.99 -6.16
C TYR A 36 -10.44 -9.72 -5.65
N GLU A 37 -10.61 -10.98 -6.05
CA GLU A 37 -11.76 -11.81 -5.61
C GLU A 37 -11.67 -12.12 -4.11
N PHE A 38 -10.48 -12.44 -3.61
CA PHE A 38 -10.28 -12.66 -2.17
C PHE A 38 -10.72 -11.43 -1.36
N ILE A 39 -10.28 -10.23 -1.75
CA ILE A 39 -10.64 -8.99 -1.06
C ILE A 39 -12.13 -8.65 -1.23
N LEU A 40 -12.74 -8.97 -2.38
CA LEU A 40 -14.16 -8.77 -2.62
C LEU A 40 -15.02 -9.52 -1.60
N HIS A 41 -14.59 -10.71 -1.18
CA HIS A 41 -15.28 -11.54 -0.18
C HIS A 41 -14.82 -11.28 1.27
N ASN A 42 -13.81 -10.44 1.49
CA ASN A 42 -13.19 -10.20 2.81
C ASN A 42 -12.98 -8.70 3.10
N THR A 43 -13.99 -7.87 2.82
CA THR A 43 -13.85 -6.39 2.83
C THR A 43 -13.51 -5.77 4.18
N ASP A 44 -13.84 -6.44 5.28
CA ASP A 44 -13.61 -5.96 6.65
C ASP A 44 -12.40 -6.62 7.32
N LYS A 45 -11.70 -7.49 6.60
CA LYS A 45 -10.49 -8.14 7.11
C LYS A 45 -9.38 -7.11 7.29
N THR A 46 -8.78 -7.10 8.48
CA THR A 46 -7.59 -6.30 8.77
C THR A 46 -6.33 -7.05 8.38
N PHE A 47 -5.45 -6.37 7.66
CA PHE A 47 -4.14 -6.85 7.24
C PHE A 47 -3.04 -6.01 7.89
N TYR A 48 -1.81 -6.50 7.87
CA TYR A 48 -0.65 -5.80 8.46
C TYR A 48 0.45 -5.67 7.42
N SER A 49 0.90 -4.44 7.17
CA SER A 49 1.93 -4.18 6.15
C SER A 49 3.24 -4.89 6.49
N THR A 50 3.94 -5.46 5.51
CA THR A 50 5.15 -6.28 5.75
C THR A 50 6.32 -5.54 6.40
N GLY A 51 6.37 -4.20 6.32
CA GLY A 51 7.40 -3.37 6.95
C GLY A 51 7.16 -3.15 8.44
N ASN A 52 6.48 -2.06 8.78
CA ASN A 52 6.28 -1.64 10.17
C ASN A 52 5.02 -2.25 10.84
N GLN A 53 4.46 -3.32 10.27
CA GLN A 53 3.25 -3.98 10.79
C GLN A 53 2.09 -3.01 11.05
N THR A 54 1.94 -1.97 10.21
CA THR A 54 0.81 -1.06 10.32
C THR A 54 -0.47 -1.75 9.86
N PRO A 55 -1.55 -1.73 10.67
CA PRO A 55 -2.83 -2.29 10.25
C PRO A 55 -3.44 -1.47 9.09
N PHE A 56 -4.02 -2.17 8.13
CA PHE A 56 -4.71 -1.58 7.00
C PHE A 56 -5.91 -2.43 6.55
N LEU A 57 -6.83 -1.79 5.84
CA LEU A 57 -7.94 -2.44 5.14
C LEU A 57 -7.69 -2.40 3.63
N ALA A 58 -8.09 -3.45 2.92
CA ALA A 58 -8.08 -3.50 1.47
C ALA A 58 -9.52 -3.57 0.93
N ARG A 59 -9.78 -2.90 -0.20
CA ARG A 59 -11.09 -2.93 -0.87
C ARG A 59 -10.93 -3.08 -2.37
N SER A 60 -11.67 -4.02 -2.94
CA SER A 60 -11.83 -4.21 -4.38
C SER A 60 -12.87 -3.23 -4.92
N ALA A 61 -12.58 -2.59 -6.06
CA ALA A 61 -13.48 -1.66 -6.71
C ALA A 61 -13.25 -1.60 -8.23
N ILE A 62 -14.18 -0.97 -8.94
CA ILE A 62 -14.01 -0.57 -10.33
C ILE A 62 -13.67 0.92 -10.39
N CYS A 63 -12.64 1.29 -11.15
CA CYS A 63 -12.29 2.68 -11.35
C CYS A 63 -13.31 3.40 -12.24
N ILE A 64 -13.88 4.50 -11.74
CA ILE A 64 -14.93 5.25 -12.44
C ILE A 64 -14.39 6.34 -13.39
N LYS A 65 -13.13 6.73 -13.25
CA LYS A 65 -12.50 7.84 -14.00
C LYS A 65 -11.00 7.63 -14.22
N GLY A 66 -10.43 8.42 -15.13
CA GLY A 66 -9.00 8.42 -15.47
C GLY A 66 -8.63 7.36 -16.51
N SER A 67 -7.32 7.19 -16.74
CA SER A 67 -6.77 6.23 -17.72
C SER A 67 -7.14 4.77 -17.43
N HIS A 68 -7.48 4.44 -16.19
CA HIS A 68 -7.94 3.12 -15.76
C HIS A 68 -9.46 3.03 -15.59
N LYS A 69 -10.25 3.85 -16.27
CA LYS A 69 -11.72 3.77 -16.24
C LYS A 69 -12.20 2.36 -16.61
N ASN A 70 -13.19 1.86 -15.88
CA ASN A 70 -13.77 0.52 -16.00
C ASN A 70 -12.79 -0.63 -15.74
N LYS A 71 -11.63 -0.36 -15.12
CA LYS A 71 -10.67 -1.39 -14.71
C LYS A 71 -10.80 -1.67 -13.21
N ARG A 72 -10.56 -2.94 -12.85
CA ARG A 72 -10.46 -3.41 -11.47
C ARG A 72 -9.28 -2.75 -10.76
N VAL A 73 -9.48 -2.43 -9.48
CA VAL A 73 -8.47 -1.83 -8.61
C VAL A 73 -8.62 -2.36 -7.18
N ILE A 74 -7.50 -2.57 -6.50
CA ILE A 74 -7.46 -2.81 -5.05
C ILE A 74 -6.95 -1.54 -4.38
N ARG A 75 -7.69 -1.02 -3.39
CA ARG A 75 -7.37 0.22 -2.65
C ARG A 75 -7.02 -0.13 -1.21
N PHE A 76 -5.97 0.50 -0.68
CA PHE A 76 -5.43 0.23 0.65
C PHE A 76 -5.64 1.44 1.57
N PHE A 77 -6.22 1.20 2.75
CA PHE A 77 -6.63 2.25 3.68
C PHE A 77 -6.00 2.06 5.06
N THR A 78 -5.51 3.15 5.64
CA THR A 78 -5.05 3.20 7.02
C THR A 78 -5.76 4.35 7.72
N LYS A 79 -6.40 4.08 8.86
CA LYS A 79 -7.21 5.08 9.62
C LYS A 79 -8.21 5.82 8.71
N GLY A 80 -8.92 5.07 7.87
CA GLY A 80 -9.92 5.60 6.93
C GLY A 80 -9.37 6.35 5.71
N THR A 81 -8.07 6.63 5.65
CA THR A 81 -7.44 7.33 4.53
C THR A 81 -6.83 6.35 3.54
N GLU A 82 -7.13 6.50 2.25
CA GLU A 82 -6.47 5.73 1.21
C GLU A 82 -4.98 6.11 1.15
N LYS A 83 -4.10 5.13 1.33
CA LYS A 83 -2.65 5.31 1.26
C LYS A 83 -2.06 4.90 -0.07
N ALA A 84 -2.68 3.90 -0.71
CA ALA A 84 -2.19 3.33 -1.96
C ALA A 84 -3.32 2.63 -2.73
N ARG A 85 -3.04 2.31 -3.99
CA ARG A 85 -3.88 1.45 -4.82
C ARG A 85 -3.03 0.67 -5.82
N ALA A 86 -3.51 -0.50 -6.22
CA ALA A 86 -2.89 -1.34 -7.23
C ALA A 86 -3.91 -1.72 -8.31
N TYR A 87 -3.51 -1.52 -9.57
CA TYR A 87 -4.16 -2.09 -10.75
C TYR A 87 -3.47 -3.39 -11.13
N SER A 88 -4.05 -4.16 -12.06
CA SER A 88 -3.40 -5.37 -12.59
C SER A 88 -2.01 -5.10 -13.14
N CYS A 89 -1.80 -3.97 -13.85
CA CYS A 89 -0.46 -3.57 -14.35
C CYS A 89 0.53 -3.14 -13.26
N CYS A 90 0.06 -2.86 -12.05
CA CYS A 90 0.93 -2.56 -10.91
C CYS A 90 1.26 -3.80 -10.09
N TRP A 91 0.51 -4.88 -10.28
CA TRP A 91 0.66 -6.08 -9.47
C TRP A 91 2.02 -6.72 -9.72
N GLY A 92 2.72 -7.10 -8.65
CA GLY A 92 4.09 -7.61 -8.73
C GLY A 92 5.17 -6.53 -8.87
N HIS A 93 4.84 -5.24 -8.76
CA HIS A 93 5.81 -4.13 -8.75
C HIS A 93 5.91 -3.48 -7.37
N ILE A 94 7.02 -2.79 -7.12
CA ILE A 94 7.23 -2.04 -5.87
C ILE A 94 6.39 -0.76 -5.85
N THR A 95 6.21 -0.11 -7.00
CA THR A 95 5.39 1.10 -7.13
C THR A 95 4.24 0.94 -8.12
N ASN A 96 3.15 1.67 -7.89
CA ASN A 96 2.04 1.76 -8.84
C ASN A 96 2.28 2.80 -9.95
N CYS A 97 1.30 2.99 -10.84
CA CYS A 97 1.32 3.99 -11.91
C CYS A 97 1.64 5.42 -11.41
N ASN A 98 1.25 5.73 -10.17
CA ASN A 98 1.41 7.05 -9.56
C ASN A 98 2.71 7.18 -8.74
N ARG A 99 3.63 6.21 -8.86
CA ARG A 99 4.91 6.16 -8.12
C ARG A 99 4.76 5.94 -6.60
N THR A 100 3.56 5.57 -6.14
CA THR A 100 3.32 5.22 -4.74
C THR A 100 3.85 3.82 -4.48
N TYR A 101 4.55 3.63 -3.37
CA TYR A 101 4.96 2.31 -2.89
C TYR A 101 3.73 1.46 -2.54
N ILE A 102 3.67 0.25 -3.10
CA ILE A 102 2.57 -0.69 -2.92
C ILE A 102 3.01 -2.07 -2.44
N ASP A 103 4.31 -2.38 -2.54
CA ASP A 103 4.92 -3.66 -2.15
C ASP A 103 4.54 -4.07 -0.72
N CYS A 104 4.60 -3.15 0.22
CA CYS A 104 4.30 -3.44 1.62
C CYS A 104 2.84 -3.81 1.87
N PHE A 105 1.92 -3.42 0.98
CA PHE A 105 0.51 -3.77 1.04
C PHE A 105 0.21 -5.03 0.24
N THR A 106 0.71 -5.15 -1.00
CA THR A 106 0.39 -6.29 -1.86
C THR A 106 1.02 -7.58 -1.35
N ALA A 107 2.26 -7.52 -0.85
CA ALA A 107 2.92 -8.69 -0.24
C ALA A 107 2.26 -9.09 1.10
N ALA A 108 1.54 -8.18 1.76
CA ALA A 108 0.81 -8.48 2.99
C ALA A 108 -0.51 -9.22 2.74
N LEU A 109 -0.96 -9.30 1.49
CA LEU A 109 -2.12 -10.12 1.10
C LEU A 109 -1.77 -11.61 0.94
N ASN A 110 -0.55 -12.01 1.31
CA ASN A 110 -0.07 -13.37 1.23
C ASN A 110 -0.61 -14.22 2.39
N PHE A 111 -1.66 -15.00 2.13
CA PHE A 111 -2.07 -16.12 3.00
C PHE A 111 -1.58 -17.39 2.32
#